data_AF-A0A924KG18-F1
#
_entry.id   AF-A0A924KG18-F1
#
_cell.length_a   1.000
_cell.length_b   1.000
_cell.length_c   1.000
_cell.angle_alpha   90.00
_cell.angle_beta   90.00
_cell.angle_gamma   90.00
#
_symmetry.space_group_name_H-M   'P 1'
#
loop_
_entity.id
_entity.type
_entity.pdbx_description
1 polymer ?
#
loop_
_entity_poly.entity_id
_entity_poly.type
_entity_poly.pdbx_seq_one_letter_code
_entity_poly.pdbx_strand_id
1 'polypeptide(L)'
;MISTTIDQEIKQAMLAKDQAKLRGLRAIKAAILLAKTEKGQADELTEEVEMKILQRLVKQRKESATIYKEQGREDLFTVEQEEIDVINQFLPQQ
;
A
#
# COMPACT_ATOMS: atom_id res chain seq x y z
N MET A 1 -14.23 5.88 -2.73
CA MET A 1 -13.63 4.84 -1.84
C MET A 1 -12.51 4.12 -2.57
N ILE A 2 -11.28 4.36 -2.11
CA ILE A 2 -10.05 3.76 -2.61
C ILE A 2 -10.10 2.24 -2.45
N SER A 3 -10.68 1.72 -1.36
CA SER A 3 -10.80 0.28 -1.12
C SER A 3 -11.50 -0.50 -2.25
N THR A 4 -12.49 0.10 -2.91
CA THR A 4 -13.19 -0.55 -4.04
C THR A 4 -12.30 -0.63 -5.28
N THR A 5 -11.55 0.44 -5.57
CA THR A 5 -10.58 0.47 -6.66
C THR A 5 -9.47 -0.55 -6.45
N ILE A 6 -8.94 -0.66 -5.21
CA ILE A 6 -7.91 -1.65 -4.86
C ILE A 6 -8.39 -3.08 -5.13
N ASP A 7 -9.64 -3.41 -4.81
CA ASP A 7 -10.19 -4.75 -5.09
C ASP A 7 -10.28 -5.06 -6.59
N GLN A 8 -10.56 -4.07 -7.42
CA GLN A 8 -10.57 -4.21 -8.89
C GLN A 8 -9.14 -4.38 -9.42
N GLU A 9 -8.22 -3.54 -8.95
CA GLU A 9 -6.80 -3.58 -9.36
C GLU A 9 -6.12 -4.89 -8.94
N ILE A 10 -6.49 -5.47 -7.78
CA ILE A 10 -5.99 -6.80 -7.38
C ILE A 10 -6.38 -7.86 -8.41
N LYS A 11 -7.63 -7.85 -8.87
CA LYS A 11 -8.09 -8.80 -9.90
C LYS A 11 -7.32 -8.60 -11.20
N GLN A 12 -7.13 -7.36 -11.63
CA GLN A 12 -6.36 -7.05 -12.83
C GLN A 12 -4.90 -7.51 -12.71
N ALA A 13 -4.23 -7.23 -11.59
CA ALA A 13 -2.86 -7.66 -11.33
C ALA A 13 -2.72 -9.20 -11.32
N MET A 14 -3.71 -9.91 -10.77
CA MET A 14 -3.75 -11.38 -10.83
C MET A 14 -3.87 -11.90 -12.26
N LEU A 15 -4.72 -11.29 -13.08
CA LEU A 15 -4.89 -11.67 -14.50
C LEU A 15 -3.62 -11.37 -15.32
N ALA A 16 -3.00 -10.22 -15.06
CA ALA A 16 -1.75 -9.80 -15.70
C ALA A 16 -0.51 -10.56 -15.18
N LYS A 17 -0.66 -11.37 -14.12
CA LYS A 17 0.43 -12.04 -13.40
C LYS A 17 1.51 -11.09 -12.86
N ASP A 18 1.15 -9.82 -12.64
CA ASP A 18 2.02 -8.79 -12.09
C ASP A 18 2.17 -8.97 -10.57
N GLN A 19 3.22 -9.68 -10.16
CA GLN A 19 3.44 -10.00 -8.75
C GLN A 19 3.81 -8.77 -7.91
N ALA A 20 4.56 -7.82 -8.47
CA ALA A 20 4.98 -6.61 -7.77
C ALA A 20 3.76 -5.74 -7.45
N LYS A 21 2.91 -5.48 -8.46
CA LYS A 21 1.66 -4.73 -8.28
C LYS A 21 0.71 -5.46 -7.33
N LEU A 22 0.54 -6.77 -7.49
CA LEU A 22 -0.34 -7.56 -6.63
C LEU A 22 0.07 -7.50 -5.15
N ARG A 23 1.37 -7.54 -4.86
CA ARG A 23 1.91 -7.45 -3.51
C ARG A 23 1.60 -6.09 -2.87
N GLY A 24 1.91 -4.98 -3.56
CA GLY A 24 1.60 -3.63 -3.06
C GLY A 24 0.11 -3.42 -2.81
N LEU A 25 -0.75 -3.84 -3.76
CA LEU A 25 -2.20 -3.73 -3.64
C LEU A 25 -2.77 -4.54 -2.46
N ARG A 26 -2.26 -5.76 -2.22
CA ARG A 26 -2.66 -6.57 -1.07
C ARG A 26 -2.26 -5.93 0.26
N ALA A 27 -1.10 -5.30 0.31
CA ALA A 27 -0.66 -4.60 1.51
C ALA A 27 -1.54 -3.37 1.82
N ILE A 28 -1.97 -2.62 0.78
CA ILE A 28 -2.96 -1.54 0.93
C ILE A 28 -4.27 -2.10 1.50
N LYS A 29 -4.81 -3.17 0.89
CA LYS A 29 -6.05 -3.80 1.33
C LYS A 29 -5.97 -4.26 2.79
N ALA A 30 -4.85 -4.88 3.18
CA ALA A 30 -4.64 -5.34 4.55
C ALA A 30 -4.64 -4.17 5.55
N ALA A 31 -3.98 -3.05 5.22
CA ALA A 31 -3.94 -1.87 6.08
C ALA A 31 -5.32 -1.20 6.23
N ILE A 32 -6.09 -1.11 5.14
CA ILE A 32 -7.47 -0.59 5.19
C ILE A 32 -8.35 -1.51 6.04
N LEU A 33 -8.24 -2.83 5.86
CA LEU A 33 -9.01 -3.79 6.65
C LEU A 33 -8.66 -3.69 8.14
N LEU A 34 -7.37 -3.56 8.47
CA LEU A 34 -6.93 -3.37 9.84
C LEU A 34 -7.58 -2.13 10.47
N ALA A 35 -7.55 -1.00 9.77
CA ALA A 35 -8.18 0.24 10.23
C ALA A 35 -9.71 0.09 10.41
N LYS A 36 -10.40 -0.63 9.51
CA LYS A 36 -11.83 -0.96 9.68
C LYS A 36 -12.11 -1.75 10.95
N THR A 37 -11.19 -2.62 11.35
CA THR A 37 -11.34 -3.50 12.51
C THR A 37 -10.83 -2.90 13.82
N GLU A 38 -10.14 -1.76 13.78
CA GLU A 38 -9.79 -1.02 14.99
C GLU A 38 -11.08 -0.54 15.68
N LYS A 39 -11.21 -0.86 16.98
CA LYS A 39 -12.41 -0.57 17.77
C LYS A 39 -12.78 0.92 17.65
N GLY A 40 -13.99 1.19 17.16
CA GLY A 40 -14.56 2.54 17.07
C GLY A 40 -14.42 3.23 15.71
N GLN A 41 -13.72 2.65 14.72
CA GLN A 41 -13.48 3.30 13.42
C GLN A 41 -14.25 2.69 12.24
N ALA A 42 -15.03 1.62 12.45
CA ALA A 42 -15.72 0.93 11.35
C ALA A 42 -16.69 1.86 10.57
N ASP A 43 -17.36 2.78 11.27
CA ASP A 43 -18.30 3.75 10.68
C ASP A 43 -17.60 5.03 10.17
N GLU A 44 -16.31 5.21 10.48
CA GLU A 44 -15.54 6.42 10.14
C GLU A 44 -14.59 6.24 8.96
N LEU A 45 -14.60 5.08 8.30
CA LEU A 45 -13.69 4.85 7.17
C LEU A 45 -14.16 5.60 5.92
N THR A 46 -13.86 6.89 5.90
CA THR A 46 -14.03 7.78 4.76
C THR A 46 -12.84 7.68 3.80
N GLU A 47 -13.00 8.24 2.61
CA GLU A 47 -11.92 8.33 1.63
C GLU A 47 -10.70 9.12 2.16
N GLU A 48 -10.93 10.12 3.01
CA GLU A 48 -9.84 10.86 3.67
C GLU A 48 -9.04 9.98 4.65
N VAL A 49 -9.72 9.09 5.38
CA VAL A 49 -9.05 8.14 6.28
C VAL A 49 -8.26 7.12 5.47
N GLU A 50 -8.83 6.58 4.38
CA GLU A 50 -8.11 5.71 3.44
C GLU A 50 -6.86 6.42 2.89
N MET A 51 -6.97 7.69 2.48
CA MET A 51 -5.84 8.49 2.01
C MET A 51 -4.72 8.61 3.06
N LYS A 52 -5.07 8.90 4.31
CA LYS A 52 -4.11 8.96 5.42
C LYS A 52 -3.42 7.62 5.66
N ILE A 53 -4.14 6.50 5.52
CA ILE A 53 -3.56 5.15 5.62
C ILE A 53 -2.52 4.93 4.52
N LEU A 54 -2.83 5.28 3.28
CA LEU A 54 -1.89 5.15 2.16
C LEU A 54 -0.64 6.01 2.36
N GLN A 55 -0.80 7.26 2.82
CA GLN A 55 0.33 8.14 3.15
C GLN A 55 1.24 7.54 4.23
N ARG A 56 0.64 6.97 5.29
CA ARG A 56 1.38 6.27 6.34
C ARG A 56 2.11 5.05 5.79
N LEU A 57 1.48 4.28 4.91
CA LEU A 57 2.10 3.11 4.28
C LEU A 57 3.31 3.48 3.44
N VAL A 58 3.27 4.58 2.67
CA VAL A 58 4.42 5.06 1.91
C VAL A 58 5.56 5.44 2.85
N LYS A 59 5.26 6.17 3.94
CA LYS A 59 6.26 6.57 4.93
C LYS A 59 6.98 5.36 5.54
N GLN A 60 6.21 4.37 5.99
CA GLN A 60 6.76 3.14 6.58
C GLN A 60 7.69 2.40 5.62
N ARG A 61 7.32 2.29 4.34
CA ARG A 61 8.16 1.64 3.34
C ARG A 61 9.41 2.42 3.00
N LYS A 62 9.35 3.76 2.96
CA LYS A 62 10.54 4.60 2.77
C LYS A 62 11.54 4.41 3.92
N GLU A 63 11.05 4.29 5.15
CA GLU A 63 11.87 3.99 6.33
C GLU A 63 12.51 2.60 6.19
N SER A 64 11.72 1.55 5.88
CA SER A 64 12.23 0.19 5.64
C SER A 64 13.25 0.13 4.49
N ALA A 65 12.96 0.77 3.36
CA ALA A 65 13.84 0.84 2.20
C ALA A 65 15.19 1.46 2.56
N THR A 66 15.19 2.54 3.34
CA THR A 66 16.43 3.19 3.80
C THR A 66 17.25 2.21 4.65
N ILE A 67 16.61 1.51 5.60
CA ILE A 67 17.29 0.51 6.44
C ILE A 67 17.87 -0.63 5.60
N TYR A 68 17.10 -1.17 4.65
CA TYR A 68 17.57 -2.26 3.79
C TYR A 68 18.74 -1.83 2.91
N LYS A 69 18.70 -0.61 2.39
CA LYS A 69 19.80 -0.04 1.61
C LYS A 69 21.07 0.12 2.46
N GLU A 70 20.95 0.63 3.68
CA GLU A 70 22.07 0.75 4.63
C GLU A 70 22.67 -0.61 5.01
N GLN A 71 21.84 -1.66 5.08
CA GLN A 71 22.26 -3.03 5.38
C GLN A 71 22.78 -3.80 4.15
N GLY A 72 22.83 -3.19 2.97
CA GLY A 72 23.24 -3.86 1.72
C GLY A 72 22.24 -4.91 1.22
N ARG A 73 20.99 -4.85 1.67
CA ARG A 73 19.89 -5.74 1.27
C ARG A 73 19.12 -5.15 0.09
N GLU A 74 19.80 -5.07 -1.06
CA GLU A 74 19.25 -4.48 -2.29
C GLU A 74 17.99 -5.21 -2.79
N ASP A 75 17.91 -6.52 -2.51
CA ASP A 75 16.74 -7.35 -2.80
C ASP A 75 15.48 -6.84 -2.08
N LEU A 76 15.61 -6.50 -0.80
CA LEU A 76 14.51 -5.98 0.00
C LEU A 76 14.24 -4.51 -0.30
N PHE A 77 15.28 -3.71 -0.54
CA PHE A 77 15.13 -2.32 -0.98
C PHE A 77 14.29 -2.23 -2.26
N THR A 78 14.58 -3.07 -3.24
CA THR A 78 13.83 -3.11 -4.51
C THR A 78 12.35 -3.42 -4.27
N VAL A 79 12.06 -4.41 -3.42
CA VAL A 79 10.68 -4.76 -3.04
C VAL A 79 9.95 -3.57 -2.41
N GLU A 80 10.59 -2.87 -1.48
CA GLU A 80 9.99 -1.69 -0.84
C GLU A 80 9.71 -0.57 -1.85
N GLN A 81 10.62 -0.34 -2.81
CA GLN A 81 10.41 0.67 -3.86
C GLN A 81 9.27 0.30 -4.80
N GLU A 82 9.20 -0.96 -5.25
CA GLU A 82 8.08 -1.43 -6.06
C GLU A 82 6.73 -1.21 -5.35
N GLU A 83 6.66 -1.51 -4.05
CA GLU A 83 5.43 -1.28 -3.29
C GLU A 83 5.13 0.21 -3.10
N ILE A 84 6.14 1.05 -2.89
CA ILE A 84 5.98 2.52 -2.83
C ILE A 84 5.38 3.04 -4.13
N ASP A 85 5.91 2.61 -5.28
CA ASP A 85 5.44 3.04 -6.60
C ASP A 85 4.00 2.64 -6.85
N VAL A 86 3.61 1.44 -6.41
CA VAL A 86 2.22 0.97 -6.48
C VAL A 86 1.31 1.83 -5.61
N ILE A 87 1.70 2.16 -4.37
CA ILE A 87 0.87 2.97 -3.48
C ILE A 87 0.73 4.42 -4.00
N ASN A 88 1.81 4.99 -4.53
CA ASN A 88 1.81 6.35 -5.06
C ASN A 88 0.81 6.55 -6.22
N GLN A 89 0.47 5.49 -6.97
CA GLN A 89 -0.57 5.56 -8.01
C GLN A 89 -1.96 5.90 -7.46
N PHE A 90 -2.20 5.68 -6.17
CA PHE A 90 -3.46 5.95 -5.49
C PHE A 90 -3.42 7.20 -4.61
N LEU A 91 -2.27 7.88 -4.55
CA LEU A 91 -2.12 9.17 -3.89
C LEU A 91 -2.17 10.29 -4.94
N PRO A 92 -2.69 11.47 -4.60
CA PRO A 92 -2.52 12.64 -5.47
C PRO A 92 -1.02 12.89 -5.64
N GLN A 93 -0.58 13.06 -6.89
CA GLN A 93 0.80 13.49 -7.18
C GLN A 93 1.04 14.81 -6.43
N GLN A 94 2.05 14.82 -5.57
CA GLN A 94 2.49 16.02 -4.85
C GLN A 94 3.15 17.01 -5.80
#